data_AF-A0AAJ1K085-F1
#
_entry.id   AF-A0AAJ1K085-F1
#
_cell.length_a   1.000
_cell.length_b   1.000
_cell.length_c   1.000
_cell.angle_alpha   90.00
_cell.angle_beta   90.00
_cell.angle_gamma   90.00
#
_symmetry.space_group_name_H-M   'P 1'
#
loop_
_entity.id
_entity.type
_entity.pdbx_description
1 polymer ?
#
loop_
_entity_poly.entity_id
_entity_poly.type
_entity_poly.pdbx_seq_one_letter_code
_entity_poly.pdbx_strand_id
1 'polypeptide(L)'
;MLVNNKIYKHLFSLFIALNVGLAIISVIQQRWWDVADTLGGATFLIAIVLVIENGQANKWAAMLFTITAIENGLEVANQFLSQNYSGSLWDIAVIVLCVYWMRKYYVEE
;
A
#
# COMPACT_ATOMS: atom_id res chain seq x y z
N MET A 1 21.43 -9.08 -2.24
CA MET A 1 21.31 -9.71 -0.91
C MET A 1 21.35 -8.62 0.14
N LEU A 2 20.20 -8.19 0.65
CA LEU A 2 20.15 -7.23 1.74
C LEU A 2 20.71 -7.92 2.99
N VAL A 3 21.81 -7.37 3.50
CA VAL A 3 22.39 -7.72 4.80
C VAL A 3 21.25 -7.82 5.81
N ASN A 4 21.19 -8.93 6.53
CA ASN A 4 20.21 -9.24 7.58
C ASN A 4 20.08 -8.08 8.56
N ASN A 5 19.13 -7.19 8.32
CA ASN A 5 18.96 -5.99 9.10
C ASN A 5 17.61 -6.08 9.82
N LYS A 6 17.59 -6.89 10.90
CA LYS A 6 16.43 -7.17 11.76
C LYS A 6 15.57 -5.92 12.05
N ILE A 7 16.21 -4.76 12.11
CA ILE A 7 15.59 -3.44 12.31
C ILE A 7 14.55 -3.13 11.21
N TYR A 8 14.89 -3.32 9.93
CA TYR A 8 13.96 -3.03 8.83
C TYR A 8 12.75 -3.97 8.83
N LYS A 9 12.96 -5.25 9.13
CA LYS A 9 11.87 -6.22 9.24
C LYS A 9 10.90 -5.85 10.39
N HIS A 10 11.43 -5.41 11.53
CA HIS A 10 10.61 -4.90 12.63
C HIS A 10 9.89 -3.59 12.28
N LEU A 11 10.56 -2.66 11.61
CA LEU A 11 9.94 -1.40 11.17
C LEU A 11 8.78 -1.65 10.21
N PHE A 12 8.98 -2.49 9.19
CA PHE A 12 7.90 -2.85 8.26
C PHE A 12 6.72 -3.53 8.97
N SER A 13 7.01 -4.49 9.87
CA SER A 13 5.97 -5.13 10.67
C SER A 13 5.18 -4.14 11.53
N LEU A 14 5.86 -3.15 12.11
CA LEU A 14 5.23 -2.12 12.93
C LEU A 14 4.38 -1.18 12.08
N PHE A 15 4.85 -0.76 10.90
CA PHE A 15 4.06 0.06 9.99
C PHE A 15 2.82 -0.66 9.46
N ILE A 16 2.92 -1.95 9.13
CA ILE A 16 1.76 -2.77 8.73
C ILE A 16 0.75 -2.84 9.87
N ALA A 17 1.21 -3.18 11.09
CA ALA A 17 0.33 -3.27 12.26
C ALA A 17 -0.34 -1.93 12.59
N LEU A 18 0.38 -0.81 12.45
CA LEU A 18 -0.17 0.53 12.66
C LEU A 18 -1.29 0.84 11.66
N ASN A 19 -1.07 0.59 10.36
CA ASN A 19 -2.08 0.83 9.33
C ASN A 19 -3.34 -0.04 9.55
N VAL A 20 -3.17 -1.31 9.92
CA VAL A 20 -4.30 -2.19 10.26
C VAL A 20 -5.03 -1.69 11.52
N GLY A 21 -4.30 -1.27 12.55
CA GLY A 21 -4.89 -0.70 13.76
C GLY A 21 -5.71 0.56 13.48
N LEU A 22 -5.19 1.46 12.63
CA LEU A 22 -5.90 2.65 12.17
C LEU A 22 -7.14 2.29 11.36
N ALA A 23 -7.08 1.29 10.48
CA ALA A 23 -8.24 0.80 9.75
C ALA A 23 -9.35 0.32 10.69
N ILE A 24 -9.01 -0.45 11.73
CA ILE A 24 -9.98 -0.93 12.74
C ILE A 24 -10.63 0.26 13.46
N ILE A 25 -9.83 1.25 13.88
CA ILE A 25 -10.35 2.46 14.54
C ILE A 25 -11.29 3.22 13.60
N SER A 26 -10.93 3.37 12.32
CA SER A 26 -11.75 4.03 11.30
C SER A 26 -13.07 3.27 11.05
N VAL A 27 -13.07 1.93 11.08
CA VAL A 27 -14.30 1.13 11.01
C VAL A 27 -15.22 1.43 12.20
N ILE A 28 -14.67 1.48 13.42
CA ILE A 28 -15.44 1.80 14.64
C ILE A 28 -16.05 3.20 14.54
N GLN A 29 -15.32 4.15 13.97
CA GLN A 29 -15.80 5.52 13.73
C GLN A 29 -16.71 5.66 12.50
N GLN A 30 -16.99 4.56 11.78
CA GLN A 30 -17.74 4.54 10.52
C GLN A 30 -17.16 5.43 9.42
N ARG A 31 -15.84 5.64 9.47
CA ARG A 31 -15.05 6.44 8.54
C ARG A 31 -14.51 5.58 7.40
N TRP A 32 -15.41 5.10 6.55
CA TRP A 32 -15.10 4.08 5.54
C TRP A 32 -14.03 4.48 4.50
N TRP A 33 -13.93 5.77 4.18
CA TRP A 33 -12.86 6.30 3.33
C TRP A 33 -11.48 6.17 3.98
N ASP A 34 -11.38 6.52 5.26
CA ASP A 34 -10.14 6.35 6.03
C ASP A 34 -9.79 4.86 6.26
N VAL A 35 -10.78 3.96 6.24
CA VAL A 35 -10.54 2.51 6.24
C VAL A 35 -9.87 2.08 4.94
N ALA A 36 -10.38 2.53 3.80
CA ALA A 36 -9.83 2.18 2.49
C ALA A 36 -8.39 2.71 2.32
N ASP A 37 -8.14 3.96 2.73
CA ASP A 37 -6.80 4.56 2.71
C ASP A 37 -5.80 3.77 3.58
N THR A 38 -6.15 3.53 4.84
CA THR A 38 -5.25 2.81 5.78
C THR A 38 -5.03 1.35 5.39
N LEU A 39 -6.04 0.65 4.84
CA LEU A 39 -5.84 -0.68 4.27
C LEU A 39 -4.97 -0.65 3.01
N GLY A 40 -5.13 0.37 2.15
CA GLY A 40 -4.25 0.65 1.01
C GLY A 40 -2.79 0.81 1.43
N GLY A 41 -2.53 1.57 2.49
CA GLY A 41 -1.19 1.70 3.07
C GLY A 41 -0.63 0.36 3.57
N ALA A 42 -1.45 -0.45 4.25
CA ALA A 42 -1.02 -1.77 4.72
C ALA A 42 -0.71 -2.73 3.57
N THR A 43 -1.59 -2.83 2.58
CA THR A 43 -1.42 -3.72 1.41
C THR A 43 -0.18 -3.33 0.60
N PHE A 44 0.07 -2.03 0.45
CA PHE A 44 1.27 -1.51 -0.22
C PHE A 44 2.56 -1.96 0.46
N LEU A 45 2.64 -1.80 1.79
CA LEU A 45 3.82 -2.16 2.57
C LEU A 45 4.07 -3.66 2.54
N ILE A 46 3.03 -4.48 2.65
CA ILE A 46 3.14 -5.94 2.53
C ILE A 46 3.67 -6.32 1.14
N ALA A 47 3.16 -5.69 0.07
CA ALA A 47 3.62 -5.95 -1.29
C ALA A 47 5.11 -5.64 -1.46
N ILE A 48 5.57 -4.49 -0.96
CA ILE A 48 7.00 -4.11 -0.99
C ILE A 48 7.85 -5.15 -0.26
N VAL A 49 7.42 -5.59 0.94
CA VAL A 49 8.15 -6.60 1.70
C VAL A 49 8.26 -7.90 0.90
N LEU A 50 7.18 -8.36 0.28
CA LEU A 50 7.20 -9.57 -0.54
C LEU A 50 8.17 -9.46 -1.72
N VAL A 51 8.23 -8.32 -2.39
CA VAL A 51 9.18 -8.12 -3.50
C VAL A 51 10.61 -8.06 -2.99
N ILE A 52 10.87 -7.41 -1.85
CA ILE A 52 12.21 -7.36 -1.26
C ILE A 52 12.68 -8.75 -0.81
N GLU A 53 11.81 -9.54 -0.17
CA GLU A 53 12.14 -10.89 0.31
C GLU A 53 12.38 -11.86 -0.86
N ASN A 54 11.56 -11.80 -1.92
CA ASN A 54 11.66 -12.71 -3.07
C ASN A 54 12.60 -12.21 -4.19
N GLY A 55 13.02 -10.95 -4.15
CA GLY A 55 13.78 -10.30 -5.22
C GLY A 55 12.98 -9.99 -6.49
N GLN A 56 11.72 -10.41 -6.56
CA GLN A 56 10.80 -10.24 -7.68
C GLN A 56 9.36 -10.04 -7.19
N ALA A 57 8.53 -9.39 -7.98
CA ALA A 57 7.10 -9.31 -7.75
C ALA A 57 6.43 -10.57 -8.28
N ASN A 58 6.22 -11.54 -7.38
CA ASN A 58 5.43 -12.73 -7.66
C ASN A 58 3.93 -12.40 -7.76
N LYS A 59 3.11 -13.41 -8.10
CA LYS A 59 1.66 -13.27 -8.24
C LYS A 59 0.98 -12.62 -7.01
N TRP A 60 1.44 -12.92 -5.80
CA TRP A 60 0.90 -12.35 -4.57
C TRP A 60 1.22 -10.88 -4.40
N ALA A 61 2.48 -10.48 -4.63
CA ALA A 61 2.87 -9.08 -4.60
C ALA A 61 2.15 -8.27 -5.69
N ALA A 62 2.00 -8.82 -6.89
CA ALA A 62 1.25 -8.19 -7.98
C ALA A 62 -0.23 -8.00 -7.64
N MET A 63 -0.86 -9.01 -7.01
CA MET A 63 -2.24 -8.91 -6.53
C MET A 63 -2.38 -7.78 -5.48
N LEU A 64 -1.47 -7.72 -4.51
CA LEU A 64 -1.49 -6.67 -3.48
C LEU A 64 -1.28 -5.28 -4.09
N PHE A 65 -0.32 -5.11 -5.01
CA PHE A 65 -0.15 -3.84 -5.72
C PHE A 65 -1.38 -3.42 -6.52
N THR A 66 -2.09 -4.38 -7.12
CA THR A 66 -3.33 -4.11 -7.84
C THR A 66 -4.43 -3.64 -6.88
N ILE A 67 -4.59 -4.31 -5.74
CA ILE A 67 -5.56 -3.93 -4.71
C ILE A 67 -5.23 -2.52 -4.19
N THR A 68 -3.98 -2.27 -3.80
CA THR A 68 -3.52 -0.95 -3.35
C THR A 68 -3.85 0.13 -4.37
N ALA A 69 -3.56 -0.10 -5.65
CA ALA A 69 -3.82 0.90 -6.70
C ALA A 69 -5.31 1.21 -6.86
N ILE A 70 -6.19 0.22 -6.69
CA ILE A 70 -7.64 0.41 -6.72
C ILE A 70 -8.11 1.20 -5.50
N GLU A 71 -7.66 0.84 -4.29
CA GLU A 71 -8.01 1.51 -3.03
C GLU A 71 -7.60 3.00 -3.07
N ASN A 72 -6.35 3.26 -3.45
CA ASN A 72 -5.83 4.63 -3.60
C ASN A 72 -6.54 5.38 -4.74
N GLY A 73 -6.87 4.71 -5.85
CA GLY A 73 -7.59 5.33 -6.96
C GLY A 73 -9.01 5.79 -6.58
N LEU A 74 -9.68 5.02 -5.72
CA LEU A 74 -10.98 5.39 -5.16
C LEU A 74 -10.86 6.58 -4.20
N GLU A 75 -9.82 6.61 -3.38
CA GLU A 75 -9.55 7.73 -2.46
C GLU A 75 -9.22 9.02 -3.23
N VAL A 76 -8.41 8.94 -4.30
CA VAL A 76 -8.17 10.07 -5.22
C VAL A 76 -9.49 10.60 -5.78
N ALA A 77 -10.39 9.72 -6.23
CA ALA A 77 -11.69 10.14 -6.75
C ALA A 77 -12.52 10.88 -5.68
N ASN A 78 -12.55 10.37 -4.45
CA ASN A 78 -13.24 10.99 -3.32
C ASN A 78 -12.63 12.36 -2.94
N GLN A 79 -11.30 12.46 -2.93
CA GLN A 79 -10.60 13.71 -2.64
C GLN A 79 -10.80 14.77 -3.72
N PHE A 80 -10.87 14.37 -4.99
CA PHE A 80 -11.25 15.28 -6.07
C PHE A 80 -12.70 15.77 -5.93
N LEU A 81 -13.63 14.87 -5.57
CA LEU A 81 -15.03 15.24 -5.30
C LEU A 81 -15.16 16.22 -4.13
N SER A 82 -14.34 16.05 -3.10
CA SER A 82 -14.30 16.93 -1.92
C SER A 82 -13.37 18.14 -2.07
N GLN A 83 -12.79 18.36 -3.25
CA GLN A 83 -11.86 19.47 -3.57
C GLN A 83 -10.57 19.46 -2.73
N ASN A 84 -10.20 18.32 -2.14
CA ASN A 84 -8.96 18.11 -1.40
C ASN A 84 -7.83 17.64 -2.34
N TYR A 85 -7.43 18.50 -3.28
CA TYR A 85 -6.41 18.14 -4.27
C TYR A 85 -5.01 17.94 -3.68
N SER A 86 -4.71 18.55 -2.54
CA SER A 86 -3.43 18.34 -1.87
C SER A 86 -3.33 16.95 -1.26
N GLY A 87 -4.44 16.39 -0.78
CA GLY A 87 -4.48 15.03 -0.23
C GLY A 87 -4.13 13.98 -1.28
N SER A 88 -4.62 14.17 -2.50
CA SER A 88 -4.51 13.15 -3.57
C SER A 88 -3.12 12.95 -4.11
N LEU A 89 -2.18 13.84 -3.84
CA LEU A 89 -0.80 13.69 -4.27
C LEU A 89 -0.15 12.43 -3.70
N TRP A 90 -0.47 12.07 -2.45
CA TRP A 90 0.09 10.87 -1.83
C TRP A 90 -0.48 9.61 -2.48
N ASP A 91 -1.80 9.53 -2.62
CA ASP A 91 -2.47 8.37 -3.19
C ASP A 91 -2.09 8.15 -4.66
N ILE A 92 -1.94 9.25 -5.42
CA ILE A 92 -1.40 9.21 -6.79
C ILE A 92 0.04 8.68 -6.80
N ALA A 93 0.89 9.14 -5.88
CA ALA A 93 2.27 8.66 -5.79
C ALA A 93 2.33 7.16 -5.47
N VAL A 94 1.48 6.67 -4.56
CA VAL A 94 1.36 5.24 -4.25
C VAL A 94 0.95 4.44 -5.48
N ILE A 95 -0.06 4.88 -6.24
CA ILE A 95 -0.47 4.23 -7.50
C ILE A 95 0.70 4.14 -8.48
N VAL A 96 1.43 5.24 -8.68
CA VAL A 96 2.61 5.28 -9.57
C VAL A 96 3.68 4.30 -9.09
N LEU A 97 3.92 4.21 -7.79
CA LEU A 97 4.86 3.24 -7.21
C LEU A 97 4.40 1.80 -7.44
N CYS A 98 3.12 1.48 -7.25
CA CYS A 98 2.59 0.14 -7.56
C CYS A 98 2.87 -0.25 -9.01
N VAL A 99 2.57 0.64 -9.97
CA VAL A 99 2.84 0.41 -11.39
C VAL A 99 4.34 0.25 -11.68
N TYR A 100 5.18 1.10 -11.08
CA TYR A 100 6.63 1.01 -11.25
C TYR A 100 7.20 -0.31 -10.73
N TRP A 101 6.80 -0.75 -9.53
CA TRP A 101 7.28 -2.00 -8.94
C TRP A 101 6.82 -3.21 -9.76
N MET A 102 5.56 -3.24 -10.19
CA MET A 102 5.07 -4.28 -11.10
C MET A 102 5.86 -4.27 -12.41
N ARG A 103 6.02 -3.13 -13.07
CA ARG A 103 6.75 -3.06 -14.36
C ARG A 103 8.20 -3.52 -14.26
N LYS A 104 8.87 -3.23 -13.14
CA LYS A 104 10.31 -3.48 -12.98
C LYS A 104 10.64 -4.86 -12.42
N TYR A 105 9.80 -5.39 -11.54
CA TYR A 105 10.10 -6.59 -10.77
C TYR A 105 9.13 -7.74 -11.05
N TYR A 106 8.04 -7.53 -11.80
CA TYR A 106 7.12 -8.62 -12.11
C TYR A 106 7.76 -9.64 -13.04
N VAL A 107 7.68 -10.89 -12.62
CA VAL A 107 8.10 -12.05 -13.38
C VAL A 107 6.87 -12.94 -13.50
N GLU A 108 6.40 -13.13 -14.72
CA GLU A 108 5.38 -14.12 -15.04
C GLU A 108 6.00 -15.51 -14.78
N GLU A 109 5.46 -16.22 -13.80
CA GLU A 109 5.83 -17.63 -13.52
C GLU A 109 5.38 -18.55 -14.66
#